data_AF-A0A8H3IX21-F1
#
_entry.id   AF-A0A8H3IX21-F1
#
_cell.length_a   1.000
_cell.length_b   1.000
_cell.length_c   1.000
_cell.angle_alpha   90.00
_cell.angle_beta   90.00
_cell.angle_gamma   90.00
#
_symmetry.space_group_name_H-M   'P 1'
#
loop_
_entity.id
_entity.type
_entity.pdbx_description
1 polymer ?
#
loop_
_entity_poly.entity_id
_entity_poly.type
_entity_poly.pdbx_seq_one_letter_code
_entity_poly.pdbx_strand_id
1 'polypeptide(L)'
;MGVKSWDIDIDRWLNPLVPYNRLSRLPPPVSRFLGYRDGPRGEIGNVLVAWWAFVGAFSGVAAIEAVLMIPEIQKHGVPTVIASFGAAAILEYNVISSPLAQPRNSMFGHILSAFVGICVTKLFMLNSDFEQLRWLAGATSCGLASAVMTLTKTVYPPAGATALLAAVDPTLSRLGWYLLPLVLLSAVLTLATSLLLNNIQRQYPIYWWTAADLSKKVSGTEIEKAHPDDTNSTVTGSTQHDNDPEPSITVHADAILVPESILMSEEETAVLEVLRIRLKDSTSLKVNQNPYKTDSV
;
A
#
# COMPACT_ATOMS: atom_id res chain seq x y z
N MET A 1 -18.53 4.41 27.20
CA MET A 1 -17.36 4.61 26.32
C MET A 1 -17.56 3.75 25.09
N GLY A 2 -17.71 4.36 23.91
CA GLY A 2 -17.98 3.63 22.66
C GLY A 2 -16.70 3.04 22.06
N VAL A 3 -16.82 1.94 21.32
CA VAL A 3 -15.71 1.19 20.68
C VAL A 3 -14.76 2.09 19.86
N LYS A 4 -15.26 3.21 19.30
CA LYS A 4 -14.45 4.23 18.60
C LYS A 4 -13.36 4.89 19.46
N SER A 5 -13.40 4.82 20.80
CA SER A 5 -12.36 5.39 21.67
C SER A 5 -11.06 4.56 21.71
N TRP A 6 -11.03 3.39 21.08
CA TRP A 6 -9.89 2.47 21.07
C TRP A 6 -9.14 2.45 19.72
N ASP A 7 -9.24 3.53 18.94
CA ASP A 7 -8.51 3.67 17.68
C ASP A 7 -7.12 4.30 17.93
N ILE A 8 -6.08 3.46 17.90
CA ILE A 8 -4.69 3.90 18.02
C ILE A 8 -4.13 4.11 16.61
N ASP A 9 -4.18 5.35 16.15
CA ASP A 9 -3.55 5.75 14.90
C ASP A 9 -2.13 6.27 15.15
N ILE A 10 -1.12 5.42 14.91
CA ILE A 10 0.29 5.82 15.02
C ILE A 10 0.70 6.86 13.96
N ASP A 11 0.01 6.89 12.82
CA ASP A 11 0.29 7.83 11.73
C ASP A 11 -0.10 9.26 12.12
N ARG A 12 -1.02 9.45 13.08
CA ARG A 12 -1.32 10.78 13.65
C ARG A 12 -0.07 11.45 14.23
N TRP A 13 0.86 10.67 14.75
CA TRP A 13 2.10 11.14 15.38
C TRP A 13 3.29 11.10 14.41
N LEU A 14 3.34 10.13 13.51
CA LEU A 14 4.41 9.98 12.53
C LEU A 14 4.28 10.93 11.34
N ASN A 15 3.07 11.11 10.79
CA ASN A 15 2.86 11.91 9.57
C ASN A 15 3.36 13.35 9.66
N PRO A 16 3.23 14.08 10.80
CA PRO A 16 3.81 15.41 10.94
C PRO A 16 5.34 15.45 10.86
N LEU A 17 6.01 14.34 11.18
CA LEU A 17 7.47 14.20 11.14
C LEU A 17 7.96 13.75 9.76
N VAL A 18 7.11 13.10 8.98
CA VAL A 18 7.45 12.57 7.66
C VAL A 18 7.50 13.72 6.66
N PRO A 19 8.65 13.97 6.01
CA PRO A 19 8.74 15.06 5.04
C PRO A 19 7.83 14.78 3.85
N TYR A 20 7.26 15.86 3.29
CA TYR A 20 6.48 15.79 2.06
C TYR A 20 7.24 15.05 0.95
N ASN A 21 6.51 14.37 0.06
CA ASN A 21 7.08 13.68 -1.08
C ASN A 21 7.86 14.66 -1.98
N ARG A 22 9.20 14.68 -1.83
CA ARG A 22 10.12 15.51 -2.63
C ARG A 22 10.70 14.74 -3.82
N LEU A 23 10.16 13.57 -4.17
CA LEU A 23 10.73 12.74 -5.24
C LEU A 23 10.73 13.47 -6.60
N SER A 24 9.80 14.38 -6.85
CA SER A 24 9.76 15.21 -8.07
C SER A 24 10.96 16.14 -8.25
N ARG A 25 11.71 16.43 -7.17
CA ARG A 25 12.90 17.29 -7.21
C ARG A 25 14.19 16.54 -7.52
N LEU A 26 14.16 15.21 -7.48
CA LEU A 26 15.34 14.39 -7.77
C LEU A 26 15.58 14.29 -9.28
N PRO A 27 16.83 14.01 -9.72
CA PRO A 27 17.12 13.77 -11.13
C PRO A 27 16.17 12.71 -11.70
N PRO A 28 15.70 12.87 -12.96
CA PRO A 28 14.73 11.96 -13.58
C PRO A 28 15.01 10.45 -13.43
N PRO A 29 16.26 9.94 -13.54
CA PRO A 29 16.50 8.51 -13.35
C PRO A 29 16.25 8.06 -11.90
N VAL A 30 16.59 8.89 -10.92
CA VAL A 30 16.46 8.56 -9.49
C VAL A 30 15.02 8.72 -9.03
N SER A 31 14.33 9.79 -9.46
CA SER A 31 12.91 9.98 -9.15
C SER A 31 12.08 8.81 -9.69
N ARG A 32 12.35 8.43 -10.95
CA ARG A 32 11.71 7.29 -11.61
C ARG A 32 12.01 5.96 -10.92
N PHE A 33 13.23 5.75 -10.44
CA PHE A 33 13.61 4.56 -9.68
C PHE A 33 12.92 4.46 -8.30
N LEU A 34 12.62 5.60 -7.69
CA LEU A 34 11.92 5.65 -6.39
C LEU A 34 10.39 5.65 -6.53
N GLY A 35 9.86 5.39 -7.73
CA GLY A 35 8.43 5.23 -7.99
C GLY A 35 7.70 6.50 -8.47
N TYR A 36 8.39 7.65 -8.60
CA TYR A 36 7.79 8.87 -9.15
C TYR A 36 7.46 8.70 -10.63
N ARG A 37 6.26 9.13 -11.04
CA ARG A 37 5.75 9.14 -12.42
C ARG A 37 4.90 10.38 -12.64
N ASP A 38 4.99 10.96 -13.83
CA ASP A 38 4.29 12.21 -14.22
C ASP A 38 2.80 11.99 -14.55
N GLY A 39 2.34 10.73 -14.66
CA GLY A 39 0.94 10.41 -14.92
C GLY A 39 0.59 8.93 -14.67
N PRO A 40 -0.71 8.61 -14.55
CA PRO A 40 -1.19 7.24 -14.34
C PRO A 40 -0.88 6.38 -15.58
N ARG A 41 -0.33 5.18 -15.36
CA ARG A 41 -0.10 4.22 -16.45
C ARG A 41 -1.36 3.44 -16.76
N GLY A 42 -1.59 3.18 -18.04
CA GLY A 42 -2.64 2.27 -18.50
C GLY A 42 -2.42 0.85 -18.01
N GLU A 43 -3.51 0.09 -17.95
CA GLU A 43 -3.50 -1.29 -17.52
C GLU A 43 -2.64 -2.16 -18.46
N ILE A 44 -1.82 -3.03 -17.87
CA ILE A 44 -0.94 -3.92 -18.61
C ILE A 44 -1.65 -5.26 -18.77
N GLY A 45 -1.61 -5.87 -19.96
CA GLY A 45 -2.21 -7.17 -20.20
C GLY A 45 -1.62 -8.29 -19.32
N ASN A 46 -2.47 -9.23 -18.92
CA ASN A 46 -2.16 -10.28 -17.92
C ASN A 46 -0.93 -11.13 -18.26
N VAL A 47 -0.66 -11.42 -19.55
CA VAL A 47 0.52 -12.20 -19.96
C VAL A 47 1.82 -11.47 -19.63
N LEU A 48 1.85 -10.17 -19.89
CA LEU A 48 3.01 -9.35 -19.59
C LEU A 48 3.15 -9.11 -18.09
N VAL A 49 2.02 -9.06 -17.37
CA VAL A 49 2.02 -9.09 -15.91
C VAL A 49 2.63 -10.42 -15.41
N ALA A 50 2.18 -11.58 -15.91
CA ALA A 50 2.73 -12.87 -15.51
C ALA A 50 4.25 -12.96 -15.79
N TRP A 51 4.70 -12.50 -16.97
CA TRP A 51 6.12 -12.45 -17.32
C TRP A 51 6.96 -11.64 -16.33
N TRP A 52 6.55 -10.39 -16.05
CA TRP A 52 7.28 -9.55 -15.10
C TRP A 52 7.20 -10.05 -13.67
N ALA A 53 6.08 -10.68 -13.28
CA ALA A 53 5.96 -11.31 -11.97
C ALA A 53 6.92 -12.49 -11.83
N PHE A 54 7.05 -13.32 -12.87
CA PHE A 54 8.03 -14.41 -12.92
C PHE A 54 9.47 -13.88 -12.82
N VAL A 55 9.85 -12.94 -13.70
CA VAL A 55 11.21 -12.36 -13.70
C VAL A 55 11.52 -11.69 -12.36
N GLY A 56 10.56 -10.96 -11.81
CA GLY A 56 10.64 -10.31 -10.50
C GLY A 56 10.87 -11.31 -9.37
N ALA A 57 9.94 -12.25 -9.20
CA ALA A 57 9.98 -13.24 -8.13
C ALA A 57 11.21 -14.14 -8.21
N PHE A 58 11.55 -14.61 -9.41
CA PHE A 58 12.77 -15.39 -9.64
C PHE A 58 14.01 -14.61 -9.23
N SER A 59 14.17 -13.38 -9.73
CA SER A 59 15.36 -12.59 -9.45
C SER A 59 15.47 -12.18 -7.99
N GLY A 60 14.35 -11.83 -7.35
CA GLY A 60 14.31 -11.46 -5.94
C GLY A 60 14.69 -12.63 -5.02
N VAL A 61 14.06 -13.79 -5.21
CA VAL A 61 14.36 -14.99 -4.42
C VAL A 61 15.79 -15.47 -4.71
N ALA A 62 16.20 -15.52 -5.97
CA ALA A 62 17.56 -15.93 -6.34
C ALA A 62 18.62 -15.00 -5.76
N ALA A 63 18.36 -13.69 -5.67
CA ALA A 63 19.28 -12.75 -5.04
C ALA A 63 19.45 -13.04 -3.53
N ILE A 64 18.36 -13.34 -2.83
CA ILE A 64 18.40 -13.75 -1.42
C ILE A 64 19.21 -15.04 -1.29
N GLU A 65 18.84 -16.09 -2.03
CA GLU A 65 19.49 -17.40 -1.98
C GLU A 65 20.99 -17.31 -2.30
N ALA A 66 21.36 -16.57 -3.34
CA ALA A 66 22.75 -16.37 -3.72
C ALA A 66 23.57 -15.70 -2.61
N VAL A 67 23.00 -14.70 -1.94
CA VAL A 67 23.67 -14.04 -0.81
C VAL A 67 23.73 -14.96 0.42
N LEU A 68 22.64 -15.67 0.74
CA LEU A 68 22.61 -16.54 1.91
C LEU A 68 23.47 -17.79 1.75
N MET A 69 23.76 -18.23 0.52
CA MET A 69 24.68 -19.33 0.23
C MET A 69 26.17 -18.96 0.35
N ILE A 70 26.52 -17.69 0.60
CA ILE A 70 27.90 -17.29 0.82
C ILE A 70 28.51 -18.12 1.99
N PRO A 71 29.68 -18.76 1.82
CA PRO A 71 30.25 -19.67 2.81
C PRO A 71 30.39 -19.07 4.21
N GLU A 72 30.72 -17.78 4.32
CA GLU A 72 30.83 -17.04 5.58
C GLU A 72 29.50 -16.99 6.35
N ILE A 73 28.37 -16.86 5.65
CA ILE A 73 27.03 -16.84 6.24
C ILE A 73 26.62 -18.27 6.60
N GLN A 74 26.85 -19.22 5.68
CA GLN A 74 26.53 -20.65 5.86
C GLN A 74 27.22 -21.30 7.06
N LYS A 75 28.40 -20.81 7.48
CA LYS A 75 29.08 -21.25 8.73
C LYS A 75 28.20 -21.15 9.97
N HIS A 76 27.18 -20.29 9.97
CA HIS A 76 26.23 -20.12 11.07
C HIS A 76 25.03 -21.08 11.00
N GLY A 77 24.98 -22.00 10.04
CA GLY A 77 23.88 -22.95 9.88
C GLY A 77 22.59 -22.30 9.36
N VAL A 78 22.72 -21.26 8.55
CA VAL A 78 21.60 -20.49 7.99
C VAL A 78 20.96 -21.29 6.84
N PRO A 79 19.62 -21.44 6.79
CA PRO A 79 18.97 -22.09 5.65
C PRO A 79 19.14 -21.26 4.38
N THR A 80 19.07 -21.90 3.21
CA THR A 80 19.20 -21.24 1.89
C THR A 80 18.23 -20.07 1.73
N VAL A 81 17.01 -20.23 2.23
CA VAL A 81 15.99 -19.18 2.26
C VAL A 81 15.02 -19.43 3.41
N ILE A 82 14.50 -18.34 4.00
CA ILE A 82 13.39 -18.42 4.95
C ILE A 82 12.10 -18.42 4.12
N ALA A 83 11.25 -19.44 4.30
CA ALA A 83 10.07 -19.65 3.45
C ALA A 83 9.11 -18.44 3.37
N SER A 84 9.10 -17.56 4.37
CA SER A 84 8.36 -16.29 4.32
C SER A 84 8.75 -15.40 3.13
N PHE A 85 10.00 -15.40 2.69
CA PHE A 85 10.43 -14.60 1.53
C PHE A 85 9.88 -15.11 0.20
N GLY A 86 9.50 -16.39 0.12
CA GLY A 86 8.74 -16.90 -1.03
C GLY A 86 7.37 -16.24 -1.14
N ALA A 87 6.65 -16.09 -0.02
CA ALA A 87 5.37 -15.37 0.02
C ALA A 87 5.55 -13.85 -0.19
N ALA A 88 6.64 -13.28 0.33
CA ALA A 88 7.02 -11.88 0.08
C ALA A 88 7.19 -11.59 -1.40
N ALA A 89 7.87 -12.48 -2.14
CA ALA A 89 8.04 -12.35 -3.59
C ALA A 89 6.67 -12.33 -4.31
N ILE A 90 5.70 -13.15 -3.90
CA ILE A 90 4.38 -13.10 -4.53
C ILE A 90 3.74 -11.73 -4.34
N LEU A 91 3.75 -11.20 -3.12
CA LEU A 91 3.15 -9.91 -2.81
C LEU A 91 3.86 -8.75 -3.54
N GLU A 92 5.19 -8.75 -3.58
CA GLU A 92 6.00 -7.66 -4.14
C GLU A 92 6.14 -7.69 -5.66
N TYR A 93 5.89 -8.81 -6.34
CA TYR A 93 6.02 -8.90 -7.81
C TYR A 93 4.70 -9.18 -8.54
N ASN A 94 3.69 -9.75 -7.87
CA ASN A 94 2.38 -9.98 -8.49
C ASN A 94 1.40 -8.85 -8.16
N VAL A 95 1.39 -8.37 -6.92
CA VAL A 95 0.40 -7.42 -6.41
C VAL A 95 1.06 -6.11 -5.97
N ILE A 96 1.87 -5.55 -6.86
CA ILE A 96 2.71 -4.36 -6.61
C ILE A 96 1.91 -3.12 -6.18
N SER A 97 0.65 -3.06 -6.61
CA SER A 97 -0.27 -1.96 -6.30
C SER A 97 -0.91 -2.09 -4.92
N SER A 98 -0.73 -3.24 -4.25
CA SER A 98 -1.28 -3.48 -2.93
C SER A 98 -0.66 -2.52 -1.90
N PRO A 99 -1.47 -1.91 -1.02
CA PRO A 99 -0.97 -1.20 0.16
C PRO A 99 -0.04 -2.07 1.03
N LEU A 100 -0.28 -3.38 1.07
CA LEU A 100 0.53 -4.32 1.83
C LEU A 100 1.90 -4.56 1.20
N ALA A 101 2.04 -4.41 -0.12
CA ALA A 101 3.31 -4.61 -0.82
C ALA A 101 4.27 -3.40 -0.69
N GLN A 102 3.83 -2.29 -0.10
CA GLN A 102 4.63 -1.05 -0.06
C GLN A 102 5.85 -1.17 0.87
N PRO A 103 6.94 -0.40 0.61
CA PRO A 103 8.24 -0.56 1.29
C PRO A 103 8.18 -0.47 2.81
N ARG A 104 7.37 0.44 3.37
CA ARG A 104 7.16 0.54 4.83
C ARG A 104 6.68 -0.79 5.41
N ASN A 105 5.70 -1.41 4.76
CA ASN A 105 5.08 -2.63 5.28
C ASN A 105 6.06 -3.81 5.14
N SER A 106 6.68 -3.98 3.98
CA SER A 106 7.69 -5.03 3.76
C SER A 106 8.84 -4.94 4.77
N MET A 107 9.46 -3.77 4.90
CA MET A 107 10.63 -3.60 5.77
C MET A 107 10.27 -3.71 7.26
N PHE A 108 9.37 -2.86 7.75
CA PHE A 108 9.06 -2.85 9.19
C PHE A 108 8.26 -4.07 9.62
N GLY A 109 7.41 -4.61 8.75
CA GLY A 109 6.71 -5.86 9.01
C GLY A 109 7.70 -6.98 9.33
N HIS A 110 8.70 -7.20 8.46
CA HIS A 110 9.72 -8.22 8.67
C HIS A 110 10.56 -7.99 9.93
N ILE A 111 11.05 -6.76 10.15
CA ILE A 111 11.89 -6.43 11.30
C ILE A 111 11.14 -6.64 12.62
N LEU A 112 9.92 -6.07 12.72
CA LEU A 112 9.11 -6.18 13.94
C LEU A 112 8.70 -7.64 14.19
N SER A 113 8.31 -8.37 13.16
CA SER A 113 7.91 -9.77 13.29
C SER A 113 9.08 -10.67 13.68
N ALA A 114 10.26 -10.48 13.09
CA ALA A 114 11.46 -11.21 13.48
C ALA A 114 11.85 -10.90 14.94
N PHE A 115 11.82 -9.63 15.34
CA PHE A 115 12.09 -9.23 16.72
C PHE A 115 11.12 -9.89 17.71
N VAL A 116 9.81 -9.80 17.45
CA VAL A 116 8.77 -10.43 18.28
C VAL A 116 8.96 -11.95 18.34
N GLY A 117 9.17 -12.61 17.19
CA GLY A 117 9.38 -14.05 17.12
C GLY A 117 10.61 -14.50 17.92
N ILE A 118 11.73 -13.78 17.83
CA ILE A 118 12.94 -14.07 18.63
C ILE A 118 12.65 -13.90 20.13
N CYS A 119 12.00 -12.81 20.54
CA CYS A 119 11.64 -12.55 21.94
C CYS A 119 10.74 -13.66 22.51
N VAL A 120 9.68 -14.04 21.80
CA VAL A 120 8.77 -15.11 22.22
C VAL A 120 9.51 -16.45 22.29
N THR A 121 10.29 -16.78 21.25
CA THR A 121 11.07 -18.03 21.23
C THR A 121 12.03 -18.11 22.42
N LYS A 122 12.79 -17.04 22.68
CA LYS A 122 13.72 -16.97 23.82
C LYS A 122 12.99 -17.06 25.16
N LEU A 123 11.81 -16.46 25.28
CA LEU A 123 10.99 -16.54 26.49
C LEU A 123 10.52 -17.97 26.77
N PHE A 124 10.07 -18.68 25.74
CA PHE A 124 9.61 -20.08 25.87
C PHE A 124 10.78 -21.05 26.11
N MET A 125 11.97 -20.76 25.57
CA MET A 125 13.19 -21.55 25.81
C MET A 125 13.67 -21.55 27.27
N LEU A 126 13.17 -20.68 28.14
CA LEU A 126 13.46 -20.73 29.58
C LEU A 126 12.81 -21.95 30.27
N ASN A 127 11.80 -22.57 29.64
CA ASN A 127 11.17 -23.78 30.14
C ASN A 127 11.85 -25.03 29.57
N SER A 128 12.11 -26.04 30.42
CA SER A 128 12.69 -27.32 30.02
C SER A 128 11.84 -28.09 29.00
N ASP A 129 10.53 -27.86 28.97
CA ASP A 129 9.59 -28.52 28.06
C ASP A 129 9.36 -27.75 26.76
N PHE A 130 10.29 -26.85 26.38
CA PHE A 130 10.18 -26.00 25.20
C PHE A 130 9.78 -26.76 23.92
N GLU A 131 10.35 -27.94 23.70
CA GLU A 131 10.06 -28.72 22.49
C GLU A 131 8.59 -29.14 22.39
N GLN A 132 7.93 -29.44 23.53
CA GLN A 132 6.49 -29.74 23.56
C GLN A 132 5.64 -28.47 23.43
N LEU A 133 6.18 -27.32 23.83
CA LEU A 133 5.52 -26.01 23.79
C LEU A 133 5.75 -25.25 22.48
N ARG A 134 6.50 -25.81 21.54
CA ARG A 134 6.91 -25.15 20.29
C ARG A 134 5.72 -24.69 19.43
N TRP A 135 4.65 -25.48 19.39
CA TRP A 135 3.40 -25.12 18.70
C TRP A 135 2.75 -23.87 19.32
N LEU A 136 2.78 -23.76 20.65
CA LEU A 136 2.23 -22.62 21.38
C LEU A 136 3.12 -21.39 21.20
N ALA A 137 4.44 -21.55 21.29
CA ALA A 137 5.40 -20.47 21.00
C ALA A 137 5.21 -19.92 19.58
N GLY A 138 4.97 -20.79 18.59
CA GLY A 138 4.65 -20.41 17.22
C GLY A 138 3.36 -19.59 17.12
N ALA A 139 2.26 -20.09 17.70
CA ALA A 139 0.97 -19.39 17.72
C ALA A 139 1.08 -18.03 18.42
N THR A 140 1.74 -17.97 19.57
CA THR A 140 2.00 -16.73 20.32
C THR A 140 2.84 -15.75 19.50
N SER A 141 3.90 -16.22 18.83
CA SER A 141 4.76 -15.38 17.99
C SER A 141 3.98 -14.75 16.83
N CYS A 142 3.21 -15.55 16.10
CA CYS A 142 2.40 -15.07 14.98
C CYS A 142 1.31 -14.09 15.43
N GLY A 143 0.57 -14.43 16.49
CA GLY A 143 -0.49 -13.57 17.03
C GLY A 143 0.04 -12.24 17.57
N LEU A 144 1.14 -12.27 18.32
CA LEU A 144 1.76 -11.05 18.86
C LEU A 144 2.36 -10.19 17.74
N ALA A 145 3.01 -10.79 16.74
CA ALA A 145 3.52 -10.06 15.59
C ALA A 145 2.39 -9.41 14.78
N SER A 146 1.27 -10.11 14.59
CA SER A 146 0.07 -9.56 13.94
C SER A 146 -0.48 -8.35 14.70
N ALA A 147 -0.61 -8.45 16.03
CA ALA A 147 -1.04 -7.34 16.87
C ALA A 147 -0.08 -6.15 16.78
N VAL A 148 1.23 -6.39 16.88
CA VAL A 148 2.26 -5.33 16.76
C VAL A 148 2.17 -4.65 15.40
N MET A 149 2.15 -5.41 14.29
CA MET A 149 2.04 -4.86 12.95
C MET A 149 0.76 -4.06 12.73
N THR A 150 -0.35 -4.50 13.31
CA THR A 150 -1.64 -3.78 13.25
C THR A 150 -1.53 -2.43 13.95
N LEU A 151 -0.94 -2.39 15.15
CA LEU A 151 -0.74 -1.17 15.93
C LEU A 151 0.26 -0.20 15.24
N THR A 152 1.28 -0.71 14.56
CA THR A 152 2.27 0.09 13.84
C THR A 152 1.86 0.44 12.40
N LYS A 153 0.68 -0.02 11.95
CA LYS A 153 0.19 0.09 10.57
C LYS A 153 1.22 -0.42 9.55
N THR A 154 1.90 -1.51 9.88
CA THR A 154 2.94 -2.13 9.04
C THR A 154 2.61 -3.59 8.73
N VAL A 155 1.33 -3.89 8.52
CA VAL A 155 0.85 -5.25 8.24
C VAL A 155 1.48 -5.76 6.95
N TYR A 156 2.27 -6.83 7.09
CA TYR A 156 2.90 -7.54 5.99
C TYR A 156 2.73 -9.04 6.23
N PRO A 157 1.75 -9.71 5.61
CA PRO A 157 1.42 -11.10 5.90
C PRO A 157 2.62 -12.08 5.87
N PRO A 158 3.57 -11.98 4.91
CA PRO A 158 4.77 -12.82 4.92
C PRO A 158 5.64 -12.65 6.17
N ALA A 159 5.62 -11.48 6.81
CA ALA A 159 6.34 -11.27 8.06
C ALA A 159 5.73 -12.03 9.24
N GLY A 160 4.40 -12.26 9.25
CA GLY A 160 3.76 -13.12 10.23
C GLY A 160 4.33 -14.55 10.20
N ALA A 161 4.57 -15.09 9.01
CA ALA A 161 5.27 -16.36 8.83
C ALA A 161 6.73 -16.31 9.32
N THR A 162 7.40 -15.16 9.22
CA THR A 162 8.76 -14.96 9.76
C THR A 162 8.76 -15.08 11.28
N ALA A 163 7.79 -14.47 11.98
CA ALA A 163 7.65 -14.61 13.44
C ALA A 163 7.34 -16.06 13.86
N LEU A 164 6.43 -16.73 13.14
CA LEU A 164 6.07 -18.12 13.37
C LEU A 164 7.28 -19.06 13.22
N LEU A 165 8.01 -18.93 12.10
CA LEU A 165 9.16 -19.77 11.77
C LEU A 165 10.33 -19.58 12.75
N ALA A 166 10.51 -18.39 13.31
CA ALA A 166 11.51 -18.15 14.35
C ALA A 166 11.33 -19.09 15.56
N ALA A 167 10.08 -19.42 15.91
CA ALA A 167 9.75 -20.30 17.03
C ALA A 167 9.64 -21.78 16.62
N VAL A 168 9.10 -22.08 15.44
CA VAL A 168 8.78 -23.46 15.04
C VAL A 168 9.93 -24.18 14.34
N ASP A 169 10.77 -23.47 13.58
CA ASP A 169 11.90 -24.09 12.89
C ASP A 169 13.13 -24.17 13.82
N PRO A 170 13.61 -25.37 14.20
CA PRO A 170 14.77 -25.52 15.07
C PRO A 170 16.06 -24.89 14.51
N THR A 171 16.18 -24.80 13.19
CA THR A 171 17.32 -24.14 12.53
C THR A 171 17.28 -22.64 12.80
N LEU A 172 16.12 -22.00 12.60
CA LEU A 172 15.95 -20.56 12.83
C LEU A 172 15.94 -20.21 14.32
N SER A 173 15.33 -21.03 15.17
CA SER A 173 15.34 -20.82 16.61
C SER A 173 16.78 -20.82 17.18
N ARG A 174 17.67 -21.66 16.62
CA ARG A 174 19.09 -21.72 17.02
C ARG A 174 19.88 -20.47 16.62
N LEU A 175 19.55 -19.82 15.52
CA LEU A 175 20.18 -18.55 15.12
C LEU A 175 19.93 -17.45 16.16
N GLY A 176 18.77 -17.47 16.84
CA GLY A 176 18.41 -16.49 17.86
C GLY A 176 18.50 -15.06 17.33
N TRP A 177 19.31 -14.22 17.98
CA TRP A 177 19.48 -12.81 17.57
C TRP A 177 20.15 -12.64 16.20
N TYR A 178 20.88 -13.64 15.70
CA TYR A 178 21.46 -13.62 14.36
C TYR A 178 20.38 -13.67 13.26
N LEU A 179 19.16 -14.11 13.58
CA LEU A 179 18.03 -14.09 12.66
C LEU A 179 17.61 -12.66 12.27
N LEU A 180 17.75 -11.69 13.17
CA LEU A 180 17.30 -10.32 12.92
C LEU A 180 18.09 -9.62 11.78
N PRO A 181 19.43 -9.57 11.80
CA PRO A 181 20.19 -9.01 10.68
C PRO A 181 20.03 -9.83 9.38
N LEU A 182 19.80 -11.15 9.49
CA LEU A 182 19.54 -12.01 8.33
C LEU A 182 18.21 -11.65 7.64
N VAL A 183 17.13 -11.51 8.42
CA VAL A 183 15.82 -11.09 7.91
C VAL A 183 15.89 -9.66 7.34
N LEU A 184 16.61 -8.76 8.01
CA LEU A 184 16.83 -7.40 7.52
C LEU A 184 17.56 -7.41 6.17
N LEU A 185 18.63 -8.19 6.04
CA LEU A 185 19.38 -8.34 4.79
C LEU A 185 18.48 -8.84 3.66
N SER A 186 17.71 -9.91 3.90
CA SER A 186 16.77 -10.45 2.91
C SER A 186 15.67 -9.46 2.54
N ALA A 187 15.13 -8.69 3.49
CA ALA A 187 14.15 -7.65 3.21
C ALA A 187 14.74 -6.51 2.36
N VAL A 188 15.97 -6.09 2.64
CA VAL A 188 16.68 -5.09 1.82
C VAL A 188 16.94 -5.61 0.40
N LEU A 189 17.38 -6.86 0.26
CA LEU A 189 17.61 -7.47 -1.05
C LEU A 189 16.31 -7.54 -1.87
N THR A 190 15.23 -8.01 -1.25
CA THR A 190 13.91 -8.10 -1.89
C THR A 190 13.42 -6.71 -2.31
N LEU A 191 13.51 -5.71 -1.43
CA LEU A 191 13.12 -4.34 -1.75
C LEU A 191 13.97 -3.76 -2.89
N ALA A 192 15.27 -4.00 -2.89
CA ALA A 192 16.17 -3.54 -3.95
C ALA A 192 15.81 -4.14 -5.31
N THR A 193 15.58 -5.46 -5.37
CA THR A 193 15.15 -6.13 -6.61
C THR A 193 13.74 -5.70 -7.04
N SER A 194 12.82 -5.49 -6.10
CA SER A 194 11.48 -4.94 -6.33
C SER A 194 11.55 -3.54 -6.94
N LEU A 195 12.39 -2.66 -6.41
CA LEU A 195 12.60 -1.31 -6.97
C LEU A 195 13.20 -1.36 -8.38
N LEU A 196 14.13 -2.27 -8.64
CA LEU A 196 14.76 -2.39 -9.96
C LEU A 196 13.77 -2.93 -11.00
N LEU A 197 13.16 -4.08 -10.74
CA LEU A 197 12.39 -4.81 -11.76
C LEU A 197 11.00 -4.24 -11.94
N ASN A 198 10.32 -3.87 -10.85
CA ASN A 198 8.97 -3.34 -10.98
C ASN A 198 8.95 -1.95 -11.62
N ASN A 199 10.04 -1.16 -11.58
CA ASN A 199 10.08 0.16 -12.23
C ASN A 199 10.40 0.18 -13.72
N ILE A 200 10.77 -0.96 -14.32
CA ILE A 200 11.09 -1.06 -15.75
C ILE A 200 9.83 -0.68 -16.55
N GLN A 201 8.81 -1.51 -16.45
CA GLN A 201 7.54 -1.30 -17.15
C GLN A 201 6.40 -0.84 -16.22
N ARG A 202 6.43 -1.21 -14.94
CA ARG A 202 5.40 -0.88 -13.96
C ARG A 202 5.88 0.22 -13.00
N GLN A 203 5.07 0.54 -11.99
CA GLN A 203 5.37 1.59 -11.02
C GLN A 203 5.39 0.98 -9.62
N TYR A 204 6.53 1.10 -8.94
CA TYR A 204 6.67 0.67 -7.56
C TYR A 204 7.78 1.50 -6.88
N PRO A 205 7.61 1.95 -5.63
CA PRO A 205 6.39 1.92 -4.85
C PRO A 205 5.36 2.94 -5.33
N ILE A 206 4.11 2.81 -4.87
CA ILE A 206 3.09 3.86 -4.97
C ILE A 206 3.38 4.93 -3.92
N TYR A 207 3.73 4.52 -2.71
CA TYR A 207 4.15 5.42 -1.64
C TYR A 207 5.18 4.73 -0.73
N TRP A 208 6.06 5.53 -0.13
CA TRP A 208 7.11 5.02 0.75
C TRP A 208 6.64 4.86 2.19
N TRP A 209 5.83 5.79 2.70
CA TRP A 209 5.49 5.87 4.13
C TRP A 209 4.00 5.86 4.41
N THR A 210 3.23 6.68 3.71
CA THR A 210 1.79 6.77 3.88
C THR A 210 1.12 7.01 2.53
N ALA A 211 -0.08 6.45 2.37
CA ALA A 211 -0.96 6.76 1.25
C ALA A 211 -1.63 8.13 1.39
N ALA A 212 -1.63 8.70 2.60
CA ALA A 212 -2.23 10.00 2.86
C ALA A 212 -1.46 11.11 2.12
N ASP A 213 -2.18 12.03 1.50
CA ASP A 213 -1.56 13.22 0.94
C ASP A 213 -1.11 14.13 2.10
N LEU A 214 0.21 14.20 2.31
CA LEU A 214 0.84 15.04 3.32
C LEU A 214 1.06 16.48 2.81
N SER A 215 0.54 16.84 1.63
CA SER A 215 0.60 18.21 1.13
C SER A 215 -0.10 19.12 2.13
N LYS A 216 0.60 20.19 2.50
CA LYS A 216 0.20 21.14 3.54
C LYS A 216 -1.27 21.49 3.37
N LYS A 217 -2.06 21.30 4.44
CA LYS A 217 -3.46 21.71 4.61
C LYS A 217 -3.76 22.91 3.71
N VAL A 218 -4.58 22.70 2.68
CA VAL A 218 -5.32 23.80 2.05
C VAL A 218 -6.12 24.42 3.19
N SER A 219 -5.56 25.47 3.79
CA SER A 219 -6.35 26.41 4.59
C SER A 219 -7.50 26.80 3.67
N GLY A 220 -8.75 26.67 4.15
CA GLY A 220 -9.99 26.85 3.39
C GLY A 220 -10.19 28.28 2.87
N THR A 221 -9.26 28.76 2.05
CA THR A 221 -9.15 30.13 1.57
C THR A 221 -8.60 30.18 0.14
N GLU A 222 -8.01 29.10 -0.39
CA GLU A 222 -7.52 29.05 -1.78
C GLU A 222 -8.48 28.42 -2.80
N ILE A 223 -9.69 28.02 -2.38
CA ILE A 223 -10.77 27.66 -3.34
C ILE A 223 -11.37 28.94 -3.99
N GLU A 224 -11.08 30.13 -3.45
CA GLU A 224 -11.73 31.38 -3.86
C GLU A 224 -11.09 32.06 -5.09
N LYS A 225 -10.01 31.53 -5.68
CA LYS A 225 -9.30 32.18 -6.79
C LYS A 225 -8.85 31.26 -7.94
N ALA A 226 -9.70 30.34 -8.38
CA ALA A 226 -9.52 29.74 -9.71
C ALA A 226 -10.27 30.57 -10.75
N HIS A 227 -9.52 31.21 -11.64
CA HIS A 227 -9.98 31.98 -12.79
C HIS A 227 -10.62 31.03 -13.84
N PRO A 228 -11.63 31.45 -14.64
CA PRO A 228 -12.51 30.52 -15.36
C PRO A 228 -11.98 29.91 -16.67
N ASP A 229 -10.70 30.07 -17.03
CA ASP A 229 -10.32 29.98 -18.45
C ASP A 229 -9.66 28.67 -18.95
N ASP A 230 -9.47 27.64 -18.12
CA ASP A 230 -8.96 26.36 -18.64
C ASP A 230 -10.10 25.39 -18.99
N THR A 231 -10.76 25.69 -20.10
CA THR A 231 -11.74 24.81 -20.76
C THR A 231 -11.01 23.93 -21.78
N ASN A 232 -10.91 22.62 -21.52
CA ASN A 232 -11.15 21.53 -22.49
C ASN A 232 -10.54 20.20 -22.02
N SER A 233 -11.36 19.36 -21.41
CA SER A 233 -11.16 17.92 -21.45
C SER A 233 -12.53 17.24 -21.56
N THR A 234 -12.99 17.11 -22.80
CA THR A 234 -14.13 16.29 -23.20
C THR A 234 -13.81 14.83 -22.92
N VAL A 235 -14.44 14.23 -21.93
CA VAL A 235 -14.42 12.78 -21.72
C VAL A 235 -15.52 12.18 -22.59
N THR A 236 -15.18 11.81 -23.81
CA THR A 236 -16.01 10.98 -24.68
C THR A 236 -15.63 9.52 -24.41
N GLY A 237 -16.42 8.84 -23.57
CA GLY A 237 -16.34 7.40 -23.37
C GLY A 237 -17.49 6.72 -24.09
N SER A 238 -17.25 6.26 -25.32
CA SER A 238 -18.13 5.35 -26.04
C SER A 238 -17.65 3.91 -25.82
N THR A 239 -18.45 3.09 -25.14
CA THR A 239 -18.36 1.63 -25.28
C THR A 239 -19.77 1.04 -25.15
N GLN A 240 -20.27 0.51 -26.26
CA GLN A 240 -21.42 -0.38 -26.31
C GLN A 240 -20.98 -1.76 -25.78
N HIS A 241 -21.63 -2.24 -24.72
CA HIS A 241 -21.83 -3.67 -24.50
C HIS A 241 -23.10 -3.90 -23.66
N ASP A 242 -24.03 -4.62 -24.27
CA ASP A 242 -25.10 -5.49 -23.74
C ASP A 242 -25.65 -5.29 -22.31
N ASN A 243 -26.85 -4.70 -22.27
CA ASN A 243 -28.03 -5.03 -21.44
C ASN A 243 -27.84 -5.82 -20.13
N ASP A 244 -27.42 -5.12 -19.09
CA ASP A 244 -28.10 -5.08 -17.78
C ASP A 244 -27.79 -3.69 -17.16
N PRO A 245 -28.78 -2.94 -16.64
CA PRO A 245 -28.51 -1.61 -16.09
C PRO A 245 -27.72 -1.76 -14.78
N GLU A 246 -26.41 -1.52 -14.83
CA GLU A 246 -25.60 -1.32 -13.63
C GLU A 246 -26.22 -0.18 -12.79
N PRO A 247 -26.26 -0.31 -11.46
CA PRO A 247 -26.82 0.72 -10.60
C PRO A 247 -25.93 1.97 -10.63
N SER A 248 -26.28 2.94 -11.47
CA SER A 248 -25.59 4.23 -11.59
C SER A 248 -26.29 5.31 -10.75
N ILE A 249 -25.52 6.10 -10.00
CA ILE A 249 -26.01 7.31 -9.32
C ILE A 249 -25.91 8.48 -10.30
N THR A 250 -27.03 9.13 -10.60
CA THR A 250 -27.07 10.28 -11.51
C THR A 250 -27.38 11.55 -10.72
N VAL A 251 -26.46 12.52 -10.75
CA VAL A 251 -26.61 13.81 -10.07
C VAL A 251 -26.97 14.88 -11.12
N HIS A 252 -28.21 15.34 -11.11
CA HIS A 252 -28.65 16.51 -11.85
C HIS A 252 -28.64 17.76 -10.96
N ALA A 253 -28.63 18.95 -11.59
CA ALA A 253 -28.68 20.23 -10.87
C ALA A 253 -29.97 20.40 -10.04
N ASP A 254 -31.03 19.71 -10.43
CA ASP A 254 -32.38 19.75 -9.86
C ASP A 254 -32.72 18.53 -9.02
N ALA A 255 -32.08 17.37 -9.21
CA ALA A 255 -32.34 16.15 -8.45
C ALA A 255 -31.14 15.20 -8.38
N ILE A 256 -31.07 14.38 -7.32
CA ILE A 256 -30.12 13.28 -7.19
C ILE A 256 -30.93 11.98 -7.35
N LEU A 257 -30.62 11.18 -8.36
CA LEU A 257 -31.26 9.90 -8.64
C LEU A 257 -30.34 8.78 -8.16
N VAL A 258 -30.76 8.09 -7.10
CA VAL A 258 -30.04 6.96 -6.50
C VAL A 258 -30.92 5.71 -6.65
N PRO A 259 -30.41 4.64 -7.27
CA PRO A 259 -31.11 3.36 -7.34
C PRO A 259 -31.42 2.79 -5.96
N GLU A 260 -32.59 2.19 -5.78
CA GLU A 260 -33.05 1.61 -4.49
C GLU A 260 -32.14 0.46 -3.97
N SER A 261 -31.28 -0.09 -4.83
CA SER A 261 -30.30 -1.12 -4.47
C SER A 261 -29.07 -0.58 -3.72
N ILE A 262 -28.91 0.75 -3.61
CA ILE A 262 -27.76 1.39 -2.97
C ILE A 262 -28.19 2.00 -1.63
N LEU A 263 -27.72 1.42 -0.52
CA LEU A 263 -27.85 1.99 0.82
C LEU A 263 -26.76 3.05 1.02
N MET A 264 -27.15 4.32 1.13
CA MET A 264 -26.23 5.43 1.35
C MET A 264 -26.12 5.80 2.84
N SER A 265 -24.92 6.15 3.28
CA SER A 265 -24.70 6.80 4.57
C SER A 265 -25.01 8.31 4.53
N GLU A 266 -25.17 8.93 5.71
CA GLU A 266 -25.40 10.38 5.82
C GLU A 266 -24.23 11.21 5.25
N GLU A 267 -22.99 10.72 5.37
CA GLU A 267 -21.79 11.39 4.86
C GLU A 267 -21.76 11.37 3.32
N GLU A 268 -22.11 10.25 2.69
CA GLU A 268 -22.16 10.13 1.22
C GLU A 268 -23.27 10.99 0.61
N THR A 269 -24.41 11.06 1.28
CA THR A 269 -25.54 11.92 0.86
C THR A 269 -25.15 13.40 0.90
N ALA A 270 -24.40 13.82 1.92
CA ALA A 270 -23.92 15.19 2.04
C ALA A 270 -22.95 15.58 0.90
N VAL A 271 -22.08 14.66 0.48
CA VAL A 271 -21.16 14.89 -0.65
C VAL A 271 -21.93 15.06 -1.97
N LEU A 272 -22.95 14.22 -2.21
CA LEU A 272 -23.76 14.31 -3.42
C LEU A 272 -24.56 15.63 -3.49
N GLU A 273 -25.03 16.13 -2.34
CA GLU A 273 -25.73 17.42 -2.29
C GLU A 273 -24.79 18.61 -2.59
N VAL A 274 -23.55 18.55 -2.11
CA VAL A 274 -22.53 19.57 -2.47
C VAL A 274 -22.27 19.58 -3.97
N LEU A 275 -22.20 18.41 -4.61
CA LEU A 275 -22.03 18.30 -6.07
C LEU A 275 -23.24 18.84 -6.83
N ARG A 276 -24.46 18.54 -6.38
CA ARG A 276 -25.69 19.09 -6.96
C ARG A 276 -25.74 20.61 -6.89
N ILE A 277 -25.40 21.19 -5.74
CA ILE A 277 -25.35 22.65 -5.56
C ILE A 277 -24.35 23.28 -6.55
N ARG A 278 -23.16 22.69 -6.69
CA ARG A 278 -22.17 23.16 -7.68
C ARG A 278 -22.66 23.06 -9.12
N LEU A 279 -23.38 21.99 -9.47
CA LEU A 279 -23.99 21.85 -10.80
C LEU A 279 -25.07 22.91 -11.04
N LYS A 280 -25.88 23.22 -10.03
CA LYS A 280 -26.87 24.29 -10.09
C LYS A 280 -26.23 25.66 -10.27
N ASP A 281 -25.17 25.96 -9.52
CA ASP A 281 -24.45 27.23 -9.65
C ASP A 281 -23.76 27.37 -11.01
N SER A 282 -23.16 26.29 -11.52
CA SER A 282 -22.55 26.28 -12.86
C SER A 282 -23.58 26.45 -14.00
N THR A 283 -24.80 25.94 -13.82
CA THR A 283 -25.91 26.11 -14.78
C THR A 283 -26.47 27.53 -14.71
N SER A 284 -26.56 28.11 -13.50
CA SER A 284 -27.00 29.49 -13.26
C SER A 284 -26.06 30.52 -13.88
N LEU A 285 -24.74 30.27 -13.81
CA LEU A 285 -23.71 31.12 -14.39
C LEU A 285 -23.76 31.13 -15.94
N LYS A 286 -24.17 30.03 -16.58
CA LYS A 286 -24.34 29.97 -18.05
C LYS A 286 -25.59 30.72 -18.54
N VAL A 287 -26.65 30.80 -17.74
CA VAL A 287 -27.88 31.53 -18.10
C VAL A 287 -27.69 33.04 -18.02
N ASN A 288 -26.81 33.53 -17.14
CA ASN A 288 -26.58 34.97 -16.93
C ASN A 288 -25.52 35.60 -17.86
N GLN A 289 -24.86 34.83 -18.72
CA GLN A 289 -23.83 35.32 -19.65
C GLN A 289 -24.34 35.68 -21.06
N ASN A 290 -25.67 35.80 -21.26
CA ASN A 290 -26.21 36.23 -22.56
C ASN A 290 -26.95 37.57 -22.48
N PRO A 291 -26.25 38.73 -22.44
CA PRO A 291 -26.87 40.05 -22.38
C PRO A 291 -27.22 40.66 -23.76
N TYR A 292 -27.07 39.93 -24.88
CA TYR A 292 -27.45 40.44 -26.21
C TYR A 292 -28.64 39.69 -26.80
N LYS A 293 -29.82 40.05 -26.30
CA LYS A 293 -31.03 40.02 -27.11
C LYS A 293 -31.80 41.33 -26.88
N THR A 294 -31.21 42.42 -27.34
CA THR A 294 -31.91 43.69 -27.55
C THR A 294 -32.96 43.52 -28.63
N ASP A 295 -34.15 44.06 -28.34
CA ASP A 295 -35.29 44.25 -29.23
C ASP A 295 -34.94 44.91 -30.57
N SER A 296 -35.74 44.58 -31.59
CA SER A 296 -35.99 45.20 -32.92
C SER A 296 -35.99 44.11 -34.00
N VAL A 297 -37.04 43.85 -34.78
CA VAL A 297 -38.23 44.59 -35.25
C VAL A 297 -39.41 43.63 -35.36
#